data_AF-A0A841F1D6-F1
#
_entry.id   AF-A0A841F1D6-F1
#
_cell.length_a   1.000
_cell.length_b   1.000
_cell.length_c   1.000
_cell.angle_alpha   90.00
_cell.angle_beta   90.00
_cell.angle_gamma   90.00
#
_symmetry.space_group_name_H-M   'P 1'
#
loop_
_entity.id
_entity.type
_entity.pdbx_description
1 polymer ?
#
loop_
_entity_poly.entity_id
_entity_poly.type
_entity_poly.pdbx_seq_one_letter_code
_entity_poly.pdbx_strand_id
1 'polypeptide(L)'
;MKDTQDSNHSKQGKTVAVNELVCPLCGESNGCSYAAGKPHSECWCNHASFPEGVFERIPAEKRRKSCICQRCLDSYIREQV
;
A
#
# COMPACT_ATOMS: atom_id res chain seq x y z
N MET A 1 -26.86 -21.41 36.68
CA MET A 1 -26.57 -20.04 37.16
C MET A 1 -25.12 -19.78 36.79
N LYS A 2 -24.70 -18.98 35.81
CA LYS A 2 -25.23 -17.90 34.96
C LYS A 2 -24.37 -17.97 33.67
N ASP A 3 -24.94 -17.86 32.46
CA ASP A 3 -24.96 -16.64 31.61
C ASP A 3 -23.50 -16.16 31.28
N THR A 4 -22.99 -15.95 30.06
CA THR A 4 -23.54 -15.52 28.76
C THR A 4 -22.47 -15.75 27.65
N GLN A 5 -22.95 -15.70 26.41
CA GLN A 5 -22.30 -15.87 25.10
C GLN A 5 -21.27 -14.79 24.70
N ASP A 6 -20.66 -15.04 23.53
CA ASP A 6 -20.11 -14.09 22.54
C ASP A 6 -18.72 -13.46 22.80
N SER A 7 -17.80 -13.33 21.84
CA SER A 7 -17.95 -13.28 20.39
C SER A 7 -16.81 -13.97 19.65
N ASN A 8 -17.22 -14.74 18.65
CA ASN A 8 -16.46 -15.17 17.50
C ASN A 8 -16.07 -13.93 16.65
N HIS A 9 -14.77 -13.64 16.51
CA HIS A 9 -14.26 -12.82 15.40
C HIS A 9 -13.24 -13.63 14.61
N SER A 10 -13.80 -14.54 13.84
CA SER A 10 -13.21 -15.17 12.67
C SER A 10 -12.60 -14.11 11.73
N LYS A 11 -11.35 -14.33 11.31
CA LYS A 11 -10.92 -14.27 9.90
C LYS A 11 -9.42 -14.59 9.79
N GLN A 12 -9.17 -15.87 9.55
CA GLN A 12 -7.89 -16.36 9.04
C GLN A 12 -7.68 -15.77 7.63
N GLY A 13 -6.74 -14.84 7.51
CA GLY A 13 -6.26 -14.33 6.23
C GLY A 13 -4.91 -14.96 5.90
N LYS A 14 -4.88 -15.76 4.84
CA LYS A 14 -3.66 -16.31 4.23
C LYS A 14 -2.62 -15.19 4.05
N THR A 15 -1.54 -15.22 4.82
CA THR A 15 -0.48 -14.20 4.76
C THR A 15 0.26 -14.30 3.43
N VAL A 16 -0.17 -13.54 2.43
CA VAL A 16 0.65 -13.28 1.23
C VAL A 16 1.82 -12.42 1.69
N ALA A 17 3.04 -12.94 1.56
CA ALA A 17 4.25 -12.16 1.84
C ALA A 17 4.32 -11.01 0.82
N VAL A 18 4.05 -9.78 1.27
CA VAL A 18 4.16 -8.57 0.45
C VAL A 18 5.53 -7.96 0.70
N ASN A 19 6.25 -7.62 -0.37
CA ASN A 19 7.49 -6.86 -0.27
C ASN A 19 7.17 -5.36 -0.21
N GLU A 20 7.42 -4.76 0.96
CA GLU A 20 7.13 -3.35 1.26
C GLU A 20 8.03 -2.37 0.49
N LEU A 21 9.15 -2.84 -0.09
CA LEU A 21 10.08 -2.05 -0.90
C LEU A 21 9.77 -2.12 -2.40
N VAL A 22 8.78 -2.92 -2.81
CA VAL A 22 8.44 -3.16 -4.22
C VAL A 22 7.10 -2.55 -4.58
N CYS A 23 7.09 -1.75 -5.64
CA CYS A 23 5.89 -1.14 -6.21
C CYS A 23 4.90 -2.23 -6.64
N PRO A 24 3.66 -2.24 -6.12
CA PRO A 24 2.70 -3.28 -6.44
C PRO A 24 2.16 -3.20 -7.88
N LEU A 25 2.42 -2.09 -8.58
CA LEU A 25 1.97 -1.86 -9.96
C LEU A 25 2.99 -2.31 -11.01
N CYS A 26 4.29 -2.12 -10.76
CA CYS A 26 5.33 -2.39 -11.76
C CYS A 26 6.42 -3.37 -11.32
N GLY A 27 6.44 -3.81 -10.05
CA GLY A 27 7.43 -4.76 -9.55
C GLY A 27 8.82 -4.19 -9.27
N GLU A 28 9.08 -2.93 -9.61
CA GLU A 28 10.34 -2.23 -9.31
C GLU A 28 10.36 -1.64 -7.89
N SER A 29 11.51 -1.13 -7.45
CA SER A 29 11.62 -0.39 -6.19
C SER A 29 10.59 0.74 -6.09
N ASN A 30 9.92 0.85 -4.94
CA ASN A 30 8.96 1.93 -4.67
C ASN A 30 9.60 3.19 -4.06
N GLY A 31 10.86 3.13 -3.64
CA GLY A 31 11.56 4.25 -3.00
C GLY A 31 10.99 4.63 -1.62
N CYS A 32 10.29 3.72 -0.94
CA CYS A 32 9.74 4.00 0.38
C CYS A 32 10.86 4.10 1.43
N SER A 33 11.14 5.32 1.89
CA SER A 33 12.16 5.56 2.94
C SER A 33 11.82 4.83 4.24
N TYR A 34 10.54 4.78 4.62
CA TYR A 34 10.10 4.10 5.86
C TYR A 34 10.37 2.59 5.83
N ALA A 35 9.98 1.90 4.75
CA ALA A 35 10.27 0.47 4.58
C ALA A 35 11.78 0.19 4.46
N ALA A 36 12.57 1.19 4.05
CA ALA A 36 14.03 1.12 4.02
C ALA A 36 14.69 1.44 5.38
N GLY A 37 13.92 1.60 6.46
CA GLY A 37 14.43 1.89 7.81
C GLY A 37 14.82 3.34 8.05
N LYS A 38 14.35 4.27 7.21
CA LYS A 38 14.57 5.71 7.35
C LYS A 38 13.31 6.44 7.83
N PRO A 39 13.43 7.67 8.36
CA PRO A 39 12.27 8.46 8.75
C PRO A 39 11.26 8.63 7.62
N HIS A 40 9.96 8.59 7.96
CA HIS A 40 8.90 8.82 6.97
C HIS A 40 9.05 10.18 6.28
N SER A 41 9.56 11.20 6.99
CA SER A 41 9.83 12.54 6.46
C SER A 41 10.74 12.55 5.23
N GLU A 42 11.62 11.55 5.08
CA GLU A 42 12.52 11.43 3.94
C GLU A 42 11.90 10.69 2.74
N CYS A 43 10.63 10.23 2.84
CA CYS A 43 9.99 9.54 1.74
C CYS A 43 9.54 10.54 0.68
N TRP A 44 9.87 10.26 -0.59
CA TRP A 44 9.46 11.10 -1.72
C TRP A 44 7.95 11.31 -1.78
N CYS A 45 7.16 10.36 -1.27
CA CYS A 45 5.70 10.44 -1.28
C CYS A 45 5.15 11.60 -0.45
N ASN A 46 5.89 12.15 0.52
CA ASN A 46 5.48 13.35 1.27
C ASN A 46 5.43 14.60 0.40
N HIS A 47 6.13 14.59 -0.71
CA HIS A 47 6.24 15.71 -1.64
C HIS A 47 5.40 15.50 -2.91
N ALA A 48 4.59 14.44 -2.94
CA ALA A 48 3.80 14.06 -4.11
C ALA A 48 2.30 14.25 -3.87
N SER A 49 1.59 14.66 -4.92
CA SER A 49 0.12 14.72 -4.94
C SER A 49 -0.43 13.45 -5.58
N PHE A 50 -1.35 12.77 -4.89
CA PHE A 50 -1.97 11.54 -5.37
C PHE A 50 -3.38 11.87 -5.88
N PRO A 51 -3.64 11.76 -7.19
CA PRO A 51 -4.97 11.98 -7.74
C PRO A 51 -5.95 10.90 -7.28
N GLU A 52 -7.24 11.20 -7.33
CA GLU A 52 -8.30 10.24 -7.04
C GLU A 52 -8.17 8.99 -7.92
N GLY A 53 -8.51 7.82 -7.39
CA GLY A 53 -8.47 6.56 -8.15
C GLY A 53 -7.10 5.92 -8.35
N VAL A 54 -5.97 6.61 -8.08
CA VAL A 54 -4.63 6.03 -8.30
C VAL A 54 -4.39 4.72 -7.52
N PHE A 55 -4.90 4.64 -6.30
CA PHE A 55 -4.77 3.45 -5.46
C PHE A 55 -5.73 2.31 -5.84
N GLU A 56 -6.73 2.57 -6.68
CA GLU A 56 -7.65 1.55 -7.18
C GLU A 56 -6.95 0.60 -8.15
N ARG A 57 -5.89 1.07 -8.83
CA ARG A 57 -5.03 0.22 -9.67
C ARG A 57 -4.23 -0.80 -8.88
N ILE A 58 -4.08 -0.62 -7.56
CA ILE A 58 -3.38 -1.58 -6.71
C ILE A 58 -4.28 -2.80 -6.47
N PRO A 59 -3.80 -4.03 -6.73
CA PRO A 59 -4.50 -5.25 -6.36
C PRO A 59 -4.92 -5.24 -4.88
N ALA A 60 -6.15 -5.67 -4.59
CA ALA A 60 -6.75 -5.54 -3.26
C ALA A 60 -5.88 -6.19 -2.15
N GLU A 61 -5.22 -7.30 -2.48
CA GLU A 61 -4.34 -8.04 -1.58
C GLU A 61 -3.01 -7.34 -1.29
N LYS A 62 -2.60 -6.36 -2.10
CA LYS A 62 -1.38 -5.54 -1.93
C LYS A 62 -1.68 -4.11 -1.46
N ARG A 63 -2.93 -3.67 -1.52
CA ARG A 63 -3.36 -2.34 -1.08
C ARG A 63 -3.09 -2.16 0.42
N ARG A 64 -2.61 -0.96 0.81
CA ARG A 64 -2.19 -0.63 2.19
C ARG A 64 -1.02 -1.46 2.75
N LYS A 65 -0.33 -2.26 1.93
CA LYS A 65 0.83 -3.07 2.32
C LYS A 65 2.14 -2.68 1.64
N SER A 66 2.08 -2.04 0.46
CA SER A 66 3.24 -1.46 -0.20
C SER A 66 2.84 -0.16 -0.92
N CYS A 67 3.78 0.77 -1.02
CA CYS A 67 3.62 2.03 -1.75
C CYS A 67 3.79 1.82 -3.26
N ILE A 68 3.08 2.59 -4.08
CA ILE A 68 3.43 2.76 -5.50
C ILE A 68 4.76 3.50 -5.63
N CYS A 69 5.44 3.44 -6.78
CA CYS A 69 6.63 4.26 -7.06
C CYS A 69 6.26 5.56 -7.77
N GLN A 70 7.15 6.57 -7.70
CA GLN A 70 6.97 7.87 -8.36
C GLN A 70 6.69 7.73 -9.87
N ARG A 71 7.41 6.83 -10.56
CA ARG A 71 7.19 6.55 -11.99
C ARG A 71 5.76 6.10 -12.29
N CYS A 72 5.17 5.25 -11.45
CA CYS A 72 3.80 4.79 -11.64
C CYS A 72 2.78 5.89 -11.34
N LEU A 73 3.05 6.74 -10.34
CA LEU A 73 2.24 7.92 -10.08
C LEU A 73 2.26 8.88 -11.28
N ASP A 74 3.44 9.19 -11.83
CA ASP A 74 3.60 10.08 -12.97
C ASP A 74 2.91 9.54 -14.23
N SER A 75 3.00 8.22 -14.48
CA SER A 75 2.28 7.59 -15.59
C SER A 75 0.76 7.71 -15.41
N TYR A 76 0.25 7.48 -14.19
CA TYR A 76 -1.17 7.67 -13.91
C TYR A 76 -1.61 9.10 -14.23
N ILE A 77 -0.87 10.11 -13.75
CA ILE A 77 -1.19 11.52 -13.97
C ILE A 77 -1.22 11.86 -15.47
N ARG A 78 -0.22 11.40 -16.24
CA ARG A 78 -0.19 11.65 -17.70
C ARG A 78 -1.34 11.01 -18.47
N GLU A 79 -1.90 9.92 -17.97
CA GLU A 79 -3.05 9.23 -18.59
C GLU A 79 -4.39 9.92 -18.28
N GLN A 80 -4.44 10.87 -17.32
CA GLN A 80 -5.65 11.63 -16.98
C GLN A 80 -5.72 13.02 -17.65
N VAL A 81 -4.74 13.36 -18.50
CA VAL A 81 -4.68 14.59 -19.30
C VAL A 81 -5.12 14.29 -20.72
#